data_AF-A0A060A0H4-F1
#
_entry.id   AF-A0A060A0H4-F1
#
_cell.length_a   1.000
_cell.length_b   1.000
_cell.length_c   1.000
_cell.angle_alpha   90.00
_cell.angle_beta   90.00
_cell.angle_gamma   90.00
#
_symmetry.space_group_name_H-M   'P 1'
#
loop_
_entity.id
_entity.type
_entity.pdbx_description
1 polymer ?
#
loop_
_entity_poly.entity_id
_entity_poly.type
_entity_poly.pdbx_seq_one_letter_code
_entity_poly.pdbx_strand_id
1 'polypeptide(L)'
;MRSLLAPVMRREHRERVVKPREFRGWLASLLERHGWVLRSIEKVESMEMTIRHGRRLTVVDTVFTAQVVDRENADQSYRSGIGRYKAFGCGMLIPQG
;
A
#
# COMPACT_ATOMS: atom_id res chain seq x y z
N MET A 1 -1.58 6.98 9.74
CA MET A 1 -2.42 5.97 9.06
C MET A 1 -1.74 4.62 9.12
N ARG A 2 -2.52 3.53 9.11
CA ARG A 2 -2.03 2.15 8.99
C ARG A 2 -2.67 1.47 7.78
N SER A 3 -1.89 0.67 7.06
CA SER A 3 -2.38 -0.12 5.93
C SER A 3 -1.54 -1.38 5.74
N LEU A 4 -2.22 -2.51 5.50
CA LEU A 4 -1.57 -3.72 5.01
C LEU A 4 -1.44 -3.61 3.50
N LEU A 5 -0.23 -3.67 2.96
CA LEU A 5 0.04 -3.46 1.55
C LEU A 5 0.73 -4.66 0.93
N ALA A 6 0.34 -5.04 -0.29
CA ALA A 6 1.11 -5.98 -1.12
C ALA A 6 2.02 -5.16 -2.04
N PRO A 7 3.33 -5.04 -1.73
CA PRO A 7 4.18 -4.09 -2.42
C PRO A 7 4.68 -4.72 -3.72
N VAL A 8 3.87 -4.63 -4.77
CA VAL A 8 4.19 -5.16 -6.09
C VAL A 8 4.26 -4.05 -7.13
N MET A 9 5.18 -4.21 -8.08
CA MET A 9 5.26 -3.42 -9.31
C MET A 9 4.94 -4.31 -10.48
N ARG A 10 4.11 -3.82 -11.40
CA ARG A 10 3.86 -4.48 -12.68
C ARG A 10 4.79 -3.89 -13.73
N ARG A 11 5.55 -4.75 -14.41
CA ARG A 11 6.21 -4.42 -15.68
C ARG A 11 5.63 -5.37 -16.72
N GLU A 12 4.91 -4.81 -17.69
CA GLU A 12 4.24 -5.55 -18.77
C GLU A 12 3.31 -6.66 -18.23
N HIS A 13 3.75 -7.92 -18.32
CA HIS A 13 3.02 -9.12 -17.94
C HIS A 13 3.51 -9.76 -16.63
N ARG A 14 4.50 -9.17 -15.95
CA ARG A 14 5.06 -9.73 -14.71
C ARG A 14 4.91 -8.78 -13.53
N GLU A 15 4.48 -9.35 -12.40
CA GLU A 15 4.55 -8.68 -11.11
C GLU A 15 5.88 -9.00 -10.43
N ARG A 16 6.50 -7.97 -9.84
CA ARG A 16 7.71 -8.09 -9.02
C ARG A 16 7.44 -7.46 -7.66
N VAL A 17 7.85 -8.17 -6.61
CA VAL A 17 7.86 -7.60 -5.25
C VAL A 17 8.86 -6.45 -5.16
N VAL A 18 8.41 -5.34 -4.58
CA VAL A 18 9.21 -4.14 -4.30
C VAL A 18 10.26 -4.49 -3.25
N LYS A 19 11.51 -4.15 -3.50
CA LYS A 19 12.60 -4.40 -2.53
C LYS A 19 12.49 -3.41 -1.37
N PRO A 20 12.98 -3.75 -0.16
CA PRO A 20 12.92 -2.83 0.99
C PRO A 20 13.46 -1.43 0.69
N ARG A 21 14.60 -1.32 -0.02
CA ARG A 21 15.19 -0.04 -0.44
C ARG A 21 14.33 0.79 -1.40
N GLU A 22 13.40 0.15 -2.11
CA GLU A 22 12.50 0.79 -3.08
C GLU A 22 11.16 1.16 -2.43
N PHE A 23 10.86 0.64 -1.24
CA PHE A 23 9.54 0.69 -0.61
C PHE A 23 9.06 2.13 -0.39
N ARG A 24 9.92 3.01 0.13
CA ARG A 24 9.57 4.41 0.38
C ARG A 24 9.12 5.12 -0.90
N GLY A 25 9.88 4.98 -1.99
CA GLY A 25 9.54 5.58 -3.28
C GLY A 25 8.27 4.98 -3.87
N TRP A 26 8.13 3.65 -3.78
CA TRP A 26 6.91 2.97 -4.21
C TRP A 26 5.66 3.44 -3.45
N LEU A 27 5.74 3.57 -2.14
CA LEU A 27 4.64 4.05 -1.29
C LEU A 27 4.30 5.51 -1.59
N ALA A 28 5.31 6.37 -1.73
CA ALA A 28 5.10 7.77 -2.10
C ALA A 28 4.34 7.88 -3.43
N SER A 29 4.82 7.20 -4.49
CA SER A 29 4.15 7.20 -5.79
C SER A 29 2.77 6.54 -5.74
N LEU A 30 2.54 5.56 -4.87
CA LEU A 30 1.21 4.99 -4.67
C LEU A 30 0.26 6.02 -4.07
N LEU A 31 0.69 6.71 -3.02
CA LEU A 31 -0.08 7.74 -2.34
C LEU A 31 -0.39 8.93 -3.25
N GLU A 32 0.57 9.39 -4.05
CA GLU A 32 0.40 10.49 -5.00
C GLU A 32 -0.71 10.20 -6.01
N ARG A 33 -0.78 8.97 -6.54
CA ARG A 33 -1.86 8.52 -7.44
C ARG A 33 -3.25 8.51 -6.78
N HIS A 34 -3.31 8.63 -5.46
CA HIS A 34 -4.52 8.59 -4.66
C HIS A 34 -4.80 9.92 -3.94
N GLY A 35 -4.13 11.02 -4.34
CA GLY A 35 -4.38 12.35 -3.78
C GLY A 35 -3.67 12.64 -2.45
N TRP A 36 -2.60 11.90 -2.16
CA TRP A 36 -1.83 12.01 -0.93
C TRP A 36 -0.37 12.35 -1.19
N VAL A 37 0.27 13.03 -0.25
CA VAL A 37 1.73 13.18 -0.18
C VAL A 37 2.24 12.50 1.07
N LEU A 38 3.17 11.56 0.91
CA LEU A 38 3.83 10.87 2.02
C LEU A 38 4.69 11.85 2.82
N ARG A 39 4.53 11.87 4.15
CA ARG A 39 5.32 12.70 5.07
C ARG A 39 6.37 11.87 5.81
N SER A 40 5.96 10.79 6.44
CA SER A 40 6.83 9.89 7.19
C SER A 40 6.33 8.46 7.13
N ILE A 41 7.24 7.51 7.36
CA ILE A 41 6.93 6.10 7.58
C ILE A 41 7.41 5.79 8.99
N GLU A 42 6.50 5.38 9.87
CA GLU A 42 6.81 5.05 11.26
C GLU A 42 7.11 3.55 11.42
N LYS A 43 6.46 2.69 10.62
CA LYS A 43 6.65 1.23 10.70
C LYS A 43 6.50 0.56 9.34
N VAL A 44 7.34 -0.45 9.11
CA VAL A 44 7.29 -1.37 7.96
C VAL A 44 7.59 -2.76 8.46
N GLU A 45 6.60 -3.66 8.46
CA GLU A 45 6.76 -5.04 8.90
C GLU A 45 6.31 -5.99 7.79
N SER A 46 7.26 -6.76 7.24
CA SER A 46 6.99 -7.70 6.15
C SER A 46 6.53 -9.05 6.70
N MET A 47 5.53 -9.62 6.06
CA MET A 47 5.01 -10.95 6.37
C MET A 47 4.54 -11.65 5.09
N GLU A 48 4.37 -12.97 5.18
CA GLU A 48 3.84 -13.79 4.10
C GLU A 48 2.39 -14.16 4.41
N MET A 49 1.49 -13.83 3.49
CA MET A 49 0.08 -14.20 3.58
C MET A 49 -0.23 -15.32 2.61
N THR A 50 -0.84 -16.39 3.08
CA THR A 50 -1.34 -17.46 2.22
C THR A 50 -2.63 -17.00 1.56
N ILE A 51 -2.64 -16.96 0.23
CA ILE A 51 -3.84 -16.71 -0.59
C ILE A 51 -4.34 -18.04 -1.19
N ARG A 52 -5.46 -17.99 -1.91
CA ARG A 52 -6.15 -19.16 -2.48
C ARG A 52 -5.19 -20.10 -3.24
N HIS A 53 -5.43 -21.40 -3.10
CA HIS A 53 -4.62 -22.48 -3.71
C HIS A 53 -3.17 -22.56 -3.19
N GLY A 54 -2.91 -22.15 -1.95
CA GLY A 54 -1.59 -22.30 -1.30
C GLY A 54 -0.52 -21.34 -1.84
N ARG A 55 -0.89 -20.40 -2.72
CA ARG A 55 0.01 -19.35 -3.18
C ARG A 55 0.33 -18.42 -2.01
N ARG A 56 1.58 -17.99 -1.90
CA ARG A 56 2.02 -17.02 -0.88
C ARG A 56 2.17 -15.64 -1.51
N LEU A 57 1.81 -14.62 -0.76
CA LEU A 57 1.91 -13.23 -1.13
C LEU A 57 2.70 -12.50 -0.03
N THR A 58 3.80 -11.85 -0.42
CA THR A 58 4.48 -10.90 0.46
C THR A 58 3.59 -9.68 0.68
N VAL A 59 3.27 -9.40 1.93
CA VAL A 59 2.55 -8.20 2.37
C VAL A 59 3.35 -7.47 3.44
N VAL A 60 3.03 -6.21 3.64
CA VAL A 60 3.75 -5.31 4.54
C VAL A 60 2.74 -4.51 5.34
N ASP A 61 2.73 -4.71 6.65
CA ASP A 61 2.02 -3.85 7.57
C ASP A 61 2.78 -2.53 7.72
N THR A 62 2.14 -1.44 7.33
CA THR A 62 2.77 -0.14 7.19
C THR A 62 2.04 0.89 8.03
N VAL A 63 2.78 1.61 8.87
CA VAL A 63 2.30 2.80 9.57
C VAL A 63 3.03 4.00 8.98
N PHE A 64 2.26 4.99 8.51
CA PHE A 64 2.79 6.18 7.85
C PHE A 64 1.90 7.41 8.08
N THR A 65 2.50 8.59 7.99
CA THR A 65 1.79 9.87 7.93
C THR A 65 1.78 10.38 6.49
N ALA A 66 0.61 10.82 6.02
CA ALA A 66 0.46 11.46 4.71
C ALA A 66 -0.52 12.64 4.79
N GLN A 67 -0.36 13.57 3.87
CA GLN A 67 -1.21 14.77 3.76
C GLN A 67 -2.08 14.66 2.51
N VAL A 68 -3.35 15.05 2.63
CA VAL A 68 -4.26 15.21 1.49
C VAL A 68 -3.82 16.41 0.66
N VAL A 69 -3.62 16.19 -0.65
CA VAL A 69 -3.36 17.24 -1.64
C VAL A 69 -4.44 17.30 -2.72
N ASP A 70 -5.17 16.20 -2.91
CA ASP A 70 -6.37 16.12 -3.74
C ASP A 70 -7.45 15.40 -2.94
N ARG A 71 -8.46 16.16 -2.52
CA ARG A 71 -9.49 15.68 -1.61
C ARG A 71 -10.41 14.64 -2.24
N GLU A 72 -10.76 14.80 -3.51
CA GLU A 72 -11.67 13.87 -4.18
C GLU A 72 -11.04 12.49 -4.33
N ASN A 73 -9.79 12.45 -4.80
CA ASN A 73 -9.04 11.20 -4.90
C ASN A 73 -8.74 10.58 -3.53
N ALA A 74 -8.44 11.41 -2.52
CA ALA A 74 -8.23 10.94 -1.16
C ALA A 74 -9.51 10.28 -0.59
N ASP A 75 -10.67 10.91 -0.73
CA ASP A 75 -11.96 10.39 -0.27
C ASP A 75 -12.37 9.11 -1.02
N GLN A 76 -12.05 9.01 -2.32
CA GLN A 76 -12.23 7.77 -3.08
C GLN A 76 -11.29 6.66 -2.57
N SER A 77 -10.03 6.99 -2.28
CA SER A 77 -9.04 6.03 -1.80
C SER A 77 -9.35 5.50 -0.39
N TYR A 78 -9.95 6.31 0.48
CA TYR A 78 -10.45 5.85 1.77
C TYR A 78 -11.53 4.79 1.64
N ARG A 79 -12.47 4.99 0.71
CA ARG A 79 -13.60 4.07 0.49
C ARG A 79 -13.19 2.80 -0.25
N SER A 80 -12.27 2.92 -1.20
CA SER A 80 -11.92 1.82 -2.12
C SER A 80 -10.58 1.14 -1.81
N GLY A 81 -9.80 1.68 -0.88
CA GLY A 81 -8.42 1.28 -0.60
C GLY A 81 -7.42 1.67 -1.69
N ILE A 82 -6.15 1.43 -1.43
CA ILE A 82 -5.02 1.71 -2.33
C ILE A 82 -4.27 0.43 -2.74
N GLY A 83 -3.59 0.45 -3.88
CA GLY A 83 -2.73 -0.67 -4.28
C GLY A 83 -3.47 -1.93 -4.72
N ARG A 84 -2.80 -3.09 -4.60
CA ARG A 84 -3.22 -4.38 -5.17
C ARG A 84 -3.71 -5.34 -4.08
N TYR A 85 -4.30 -6.45 -4.51
CA TYR A 85 -4.73 -7.54 -3.62
C TYR A 85 -5.80 -7.11 -2.58
N LYS A 86 -6.63 -6.13 -2.93
CA LYS A 86 -7.71 -5.60 -2.06
C LYS A 86 -8.70 -6.66 -1.58
N ALA A 87 -9.01 -7.63 -2.43
CA ALA A 87 -9.86 -8.77 -2.07
C ALA A 87 -9.29 -9.66 -0.94
N PHE A 88 -8.01 -9.50 -0.59
CA PHE A 88 -7.34 -10.22 0.48
C PHE A 88 -7.01 -9.32 1.69
N GLY A 89 -7.73 -8.19 1.84
CA GLY A 89 -7.55 -7.27 2.97
C GLY A 89 -6.39 -6.29 2.83
N CYS A 90 -5.75 -6.22 1.66
CA CYS A 90 -4.70 -5.22 1.39
C CYS A 90 -5.31 -3.87 0.99
N GLY A 91 -4.61 -2.78 1.27
CA GLY A 91 -4.91 -1.46 0.74
C GLY A 91 -5.90 -0.64 1.54
N MET A 92 -6.54 -1.18 2.57
CA MET A 92 -7.42 -0.38 3.42
C MET A 92 -6.61 0.64 4.22
N LEU A 93 -7.09 1.90 4.23
CA LEU A 93 -6.50 2.99 4.98
C LEU A 93 -7.19 3.10 6.33
N ILE A 94 -6.47 2.83 7.41
CA ILE A 94 -6.98 2.87 8.78
C ILE A 94 -6.40 4.12 9.47
N PRO A 95 -7.24 5.09 9.91
CA PRO A 95 -6.78 6.19 10.75
C PRO A 95 -6.07 5.65 12.00
N GLN A 96 -4.99 6.31 12.43
CA GLN A 96 -4.41 6.07 13.74
C GLN A 96 -4.86 7.25 14.59
N GLY A 97 -5.58 6.97 15.68
CA GLY A 97 -6.01 7.98 16.65
C GLY A 97 -4.84 8.55 17.44
#